data_AF-A0A9N9CMR9-F1
#
_entry.id   AF-A0A9N9CMR9-F1
#
_cell.length_a   1.000
_cell.length_b   1.000
_cell.length_c   1.000
_cell.angle_alpha   90.00
_cell.angle_beta   90.00
_cell.angle_gamma   90.00
#
_symmetry.space_group_name_H-M   'P 1'
#
loop_
_entity.id
_entity.type
_entity.pdbx_description
1 polymer ?
#
loop_
_entity_poly.entity_id
_entity_poly.type
_entity_poly.pdbx_seq_one_letter_code
_entity_poly.pdbx_strand_id
1 'polypeptide(L)'
;PNPRPKFQYFQYIEDEIKINIFKHVEHPFNLAISCKSWSAISRDPHTKAEWLISRFGKAHALFYSIKLGPSFIDTLVCENLFTRGVIVSRYFIQRLLMQFGKNDQKLIELEIEHNVGVLPQKIKSPWASNLSLPAFLYLLNEGCNKLDTEVPLRGNDMELFHFLSAGPHVIDNAPGMMRKNLTDIEDLVLNQKFIPFPPKPKSVRLDLNHDPHILQLPPPEEYPPKDGYENRRHLIMIARAIFIHPYLVTLWKQIGYYEICNDVNDLVILGALTILFPSTPTPNWNCPTVTVVISRLTELINLGFELSNNVIIDALHMFKHRLDEIGNILWSVICEIRSDKPLAFGLFREVLKPERNLTSNYLLNFLKTKFDDHEQFMKQVVEQYFKEEKISDMESRRKSLILSPRVYQFILDTYGHQSELTLMCFEDILA
;
A
#
# COMPACT_ATOMS: atom_id res chain seq x y z
N PRO A 1 42.29 -17.57 -33.48
CA PRO A 1 41.27 -18.00 -32.50
C PRO A 1 39.88 -17.50 -32.92
N ASN A 2 39.02 -18.40 -33.43
CA ASN A 2 37.62 -18.08 -33.69
C ASN A 2 36.95 -17.61 -32.38
N PRO A 3 36.15 -16.53 -32.38
CA PRO A 3 35.39 -16.15 -31.21
C PRO A 3 34.46 -17.31 -30.85
N ARG A 4 34.54 -17.79 -29.61
CA ARG A 4 33.59 -18.77 -29.09
C ARG A 4 32.17 -18.23 -29.35
N PRO A 5 31.24 -19.02 -29.89
CA PRO A 5 29.87 -18.56 -30.04
C PRO A 5 29.37 -18.13 -28.66
N LYS A 6 28.90 -16.88 -28.54
CA LYS A 6 28.15 -16.45 -27.36
C LYS A 6 26.91 -17.32 -27.32
N PHE A 7 26.92 -18.36 -26.49
CA PHE A 7 25.73 -19.15 -26.21
C PHE A 7 24.68 -18.19 -25.65
N GLN A 8 23.69 -17.83 -26.47
CA GLN A 8 22.51 -17.10 -26.02
C GLN A 8 21.56 -18.12 -25.37
N TYR A 9 21.92 -18.55 -24.16
CA TYR A 9 21.19 -19.58 -23.39
C TYR A 9 19.68 -19.32 -23.32
N PHE A 10 19.26 -18.06 -23.29
CA PHE A 10 17.84 -17.68 -23.20
C PHE A 10 17.06 -17.73 -24.52
N GLN A 11 17.71 -17.84 -25.68
CA GLN A 11 17.00 -17.92 -26.96
C GLN A 11 16.35 -19.29 -27.22
N TYR A 12 16.92 -20.35 -26.62
CA TYR A 12 16.47 -21.72 -26.80
C TYR A 12 15.49 -22.21 -25.74
N ILE A 13 15.12 -21.33 -24.79
CA ILE A 13 14.10 -21.64 -23.79
C ILE A 13 12.74 -21.66 -24.49
N GLU A 14 11.94 -22.68 -24.22
CA GLU A 14 10.57 -22.77 -24.72
C GLU A 14 9.69 -21.65 -24.18
N ASP A 15 8.71 -21.22 -24.96
CA ASP A 15 7.89 -20.07 -24.60
C ASP A 15 7.08 -20.31 -23.31
N GLU A 16 6.63 -21.54 -23.03
CA GLU A 16 5.98 -21.87 -21.75
C GLU A 16 6.86 -21.58 -20.53
N ILE A 17 8.16 -21.92 -20.61
CA ILE A 17 9.11 -21.62 -19.55
C ILE A 17 9.35 -20.12 -19.45
N LYS A 18 9.41 -19.41 -20.58
CA LYS A 18 9.52 -17.94 -20.58
C LYS A 18 8.32 -17.28 -19.92
N ILE A 19 7.10 -17.74 -20.20
CA ILE A 19 5.88 -17.23 -19.54
C ILE A 19 5.96 -17.46 -18.03
N ASN A 20 6.39 -18.65 -17.61
CA ASN A 20 6.57 -19.00 -16.20
C ASN A 20 7.67 -18.19 -15.50
N ILE A 21 8.71 -17.76 -16.22
CA ILE A 21 9.69 -16.81 -15.69
C ILE A 21 9.07 -15.41 -15.62
N PHE A 22 8.45 -14.97 -16.71
CA PHE A 22 7.90 -13.62 -16.86
C PHE A 22 6.88 -13.27 -15.77
N LYS A 23 6.02 -14.22 -15.37
CA LYS A 23 4.99 -14.01 -14.33
C LYS A 23 5.56 -13.64 -12.94
N HIS A 24 6.85 -13.87 -12.70
CA HIS A 24 7.53 -13.55 -11.44
C HIS A 24 8.48 -12.35 -11.55
N VAL A 25 8.58 -11.73 -12.72
CA VAL A 25 9.43 -10.56 -12.93
C VAL A 25 8.76 -9.32 -12.35
N GLU A 26 9.48 -8.62 -11.48
CA GLU A 26 8.98 -7.39 -10.86
C GLU A 26 8.84 -6.23 -11.86
N HIS A 27 9.84 -6.06 -12.74
CA HIS A 27 9.86 -5.02 -13.76
C HIS A 27 9.85 -5.63 -15.17
N PRO A 28 8.67 -6.07 -15.67
CA PRO A 28 8.56 -6.82 -16.93
C PRO A 28 9.08 -6.05 -18.15
N PHE A 29 9.04 -4.71 -18.10
CA PHE A 29 9.52 -3.86 -19.19
C PHE A 29 11.01 -4.07 -19.50
N ASN A 30 11.85 -4.18 -18.46
CA ASN A 30 13.29 -4.36 -18.61
C ASN A 30 13.61 -5.68 -19.32
N LEU A 31 12.86 -6.73 -18.99
CA LEU A 31 13.00 -8.02 -19.67
C LEU A 31 12.47 -7.95 -21.11
N ALA A 32 11.34 -7.27 -21.33
CA ALA A 32 10.72 -7.12 -22.66
C ALA A 32 11.64 -6.44 -23.69
N ILE A 33 12.45 -5.46 -23.27
CA ILE A 33 13.38 -4.74 -24.16
C ILE A 33 14.71 -5.47 -24.37
N SER A 34 14.98 -6.54 -23.60
CA SER A 34 16.27 -7.25 -23.66
C SER A 34 16.49 -8.01 -24.97
N CYS A 35 15.44 -8.60 -25.55
CA CYS A 35 15.51 -9.27 -26.85
C CYS A 35 14.13 -9.44 -27.51
N LYS A 36 14.12 -9.75 -28.81
CA LYS A 36 12.88 -9.96 -29.58
C LYS A 36 11.98 -11.07 -29.00
N SER A 37 12.57 -12.14 -28.47
CA SER A 37 11.81 -13.24 -27.90
C SER A 37 11.06 -12.82 -26.64
N TRP A 38 11.72 -12.15 -25.69
CA TRP A 38 11.06 -11.60 -24.51
C TRP A 38 10.06 -10.49 -24.85
N SER A 39 10.34 -9.70 -25.89
CA SER A 39 9.39 -8.73 -26.40
C SER A 39 8.09 -9.39 -26.89
N ALA A 40 8.18 -10.52 -27.59
CA ALA A 40 7.01 -11.28 -28.02
C ALA A 40 6.21 -11.82 -26.83
N ILE A 41 6.89 -12.45 -25.86
CA ILE A 41 6.28 -12.95 -24.61
C ILE A 41 5.56 -11.82 -23.84
N SER A 42 6.17 -10.63 -23.74
CA SER A 42 5.57 -9.50 -23.02
C SER A 42 4.30 -8.93 -23.69
N ARG A 43 4.09 -9.20 -24.98
CA ARG A 43 2.94 -8.72 -25.75
C ARG A 43 1.79 -9.72 -25.79
N ASP A 44 2.07 -10.99 -25.49
CA ASP A 44 1.09 -12.06 -25.45
C ASP A 44 0.00 -11.77 -24.38
N PRO A 45 -1.29 -11.73 -24.76
CA PRO A 45 -2.38 -11.42 -23.82
C PRO A 45 -2.48 -12.38 -22.65
N HIS A 46 -2.21 -13.67 -22.89
CA HIS A 46 -2.23 -14.69 -21.84
C HIS A 46 -1.13 -14.45 -20.80
N THR A 47 0.08 -14.14 -21.25
CA THR A 47 1.22 -13.80 -20.40
C THR A 47 0.96 -12.53 -19.57
N LYS A 48 0.37 -11.50 -20.18
CA LYS A 48 -0.03 -10.27 -19.46
C LYS A 48 -1.03 -10.58 -18.36
N ALA A 49 -2.05 -11.41 -18.64
CA ALA A 49 -3.06 -11.80 -17.67
C ALA A 49 -2.46 -12.61 -16.51
N GLU A 50 -1.58 -13.58 -16.80
CA GLU A 50 -0.83 -14.35 -15.79
C GLU A 50 -0.01 -13.43 -14.88
N TRP A 51 0.76 -12.52 -15.47
CA TRP A 51 1.58 -11.59 -14.72
C TRP A 51 0.73 -10.67 -13.82
N LEU A 52 -0.39 -10.14 -14.32
CA LEU A 52 -1.29 -9.30 -13.53
C LEU A 52 -1.86 -10.03 -12.32
N ILE A 53 -2.35 -11.26 -12.52
CA ILE A 53 -2.94 -12.07 -11.44
C ILE A 53 -1.87 -12.48 -10.43
N SER A 54 -0.69 -12.89 -10.90
CA SER A 54 0.46 -13.24 -10.06
C SER A 54 0.94 -12.05 -9.20
N ARG A 55 0.98 -10.85 -9.79
CA ARG A 55 1.52 -9.65 -9.13
C ARG A 55 0.53 -8.93 -8.23
N PHE A 56 -0.74 -8.87 -8.62
CA PHE A 56 -1.76 -8.03 -7.97
C PHE A 56 -2.97 -8.80 -7.43
N GLY A 57 -2.99 -10.12 -7.60
CA GLY A 57 -4.13 -10.94 -7.20
C GLY A 57 -5.33 -10.81 -8.13
N LYS A 58 -6.29 -11.72 -7.98
CA LYS A 58 -7.51 -11.77 -8.80
C LYS A 58 -8.46 -10.60 -8.54
N ALA A 59 -8.39 -10.02 -7.33
CA ALA A 59 -9.25 -8.93 -6.89
C ALA A 59 -8.91 -7.59 -7.56
N HIS A 60 -7.63 -7.32 -7.81
CA HIS A 60 -7.18 -6.02 -8.32
C HIS A 60 -6.52 -6.07 -9.70
N ALA A 61 -6.36 -7.26 -10.31
CA ALA A 61 -5.79 -7.42 -11.65
C ALA A 61 -6.43 -6.49 -12.70
N LEU A 62 -7.77 -6.36 -12.70
CA LEU A 62 -8.47 -5.48 -13.64
C LEU A 62 -8.14 -4.00 -13.42
N PHE A 63 -8.13 -3.54 -12.17
CA PHE A 63 -7.73 -2.17 -11.84
C PHE A 63 -6.32 -1.85 -12.37
N TYR A 64 -5.34 -2.70 -12.06
CA TYR A 64 -3.97 -2.47 -12.49
C TYR A 64 -3.79 -2.60 -14.00
N SER A 65 -4.53 -3.50 -14.66
CA SER A 65 -4.48 -3.63 -16.13
C SER A 65 -4.83 -2.34 -16.86
N ILE A 66 -5.87 -1.63 -16.40
CA ILE A 66 -6.29 -0.34 -16.95
C ILE A 66 -5.29 0.76 -16.59
N LYS A 67 -4.82 0.76 -15.34
CA LYS A 67 -3.87 1.77 -14.84
C LYS A 67 -2.53 1.75 -15.58
N LEU A 68 -2.08 0.58 -16.05
CA LEU A 68 -0.88 0.44 -16.88
C LEU A 68 -1.05 1.04 -18.29
N GLY A 69 -2.28 1.36 -18.69
CA GLY A 69 -2.59 2.15 -19.87
C GLY A 69 -2.95 1.31 -21.11
N PRO A 70 -3.32 1.99 -22.21
CA PRO A 70 -3.90 1.36 -23.40
C PRO A 70 -2.95 0.47 -24.19
N SER A 71 -1.63 0.57 -23.96
CA SER A 71 -0.65 -0.36 -24.55
C SER A 71 -0.65 -1.72 -23.83
N PHE A 72 -1.16 -1.76 -22.60
CA PHE A 72 -1.18 -2.95 -21.78
C PHE A 72 -2.49 -3.71 -21.94
N ILE A 73 -3.63 -3.02 -21.83
CA ILE A 73 -4.98 -3.63 -21.86
C ILE A 73 -5.69 -3.46 -23.21
N ASP A 74 -6.26 -4.56 -23.69
CA ASP A 74 -7.21 -4.63 -24.79
C ASP A 74 -8.29 -5.68 -24.49
N THR A 75 -9.20 -5.94 -25.44
CA THR A 75 -10.27 -6.92 -25.28
C THR A 75 -9.75 -8.34 -25.06
N LEU A 76 -8.63 -8.73 -25.68
CA LEU A 76 -8.05 -10.07 -25.54
C LEU A 76 -7.44 -10.27 -24.15
N VAL A 77 -6.78 -9.24 -23.61
CA VAL A 77 -6.29 -9.28 -22.22
C VAL A 77 -7.47 -9.38 -21.24
N CYS A 78 -8.54 -8.60 -21.46
CA CYS A 78 -9.75 -8.72 -20.64
C CYS A 78 -10.32 -10.13 -20.68
N GLU A 79 -10.51 -10.73 -21.86
CA GLU A 79 -11.02 -12.09 -22.04
C GLU A 79 -10.16 -13.12 -21.30
N ASN A 80 -8.84 -13.03 -21.40
CA ASN A 80 -7.92 -13.90 -20.68
C ASN A 80 -8.06 -13.73 -19.16
N LEU A 81 -8.18 -12.51 -18.66
CA LEU A 81 -8.41 -12.25 -17.23
C LEU A 81 -9.73 -12.89 -16.76
N PHE A 82 -10.83 -12.71 -17.50
CA PHE A 82 -12.13 -13.29 -17.16
C PHE A 82 -12.13 -14.81 -17.17
N THR A 83 -11.48 -15.42 -18.16
CA THR A 83 -11.30 -16.89 -18.27
C THR A 83 -10.54 -17.45 -17.07
N ARG A 84 -9.65 -16.64 -16.49
CA ARG A 84 -8.82 -16.99 -15.31
C ARG A 84 -9.52 -16.69 -13.98
N GLY A 85 -10.76 -16.25 -14.02
CA GLY A 85 -11.58 -16.01 -12.84
C GLY A 85 -11.13 -14.79 -12.03
N VAL A 86 -10.70 -13.70 -12.69
CA VAL A 86 -10.64 -12.40 -12.00
C VAL A 86 -12.00 -12.04 -11.43
N ILE A 87 -11.98 -11.34 -10.31
CA ILE A 87 -13.19 -10.96 -9.61
C ILE A 87 -13.64 -9.62 -10.19
N VAL A 88 -14.91 -9.53 -10.58
CA VAL A 88 -15.53 -8.26 -10.94
C VAL A 88 -16.47 -7.86 -9.81
N SER A 89 -16.09 -6.81 -9.08
CA SER A 89 -16.95 -6.22 -8.09
C SER A 89 -17.91 -5.23 -8.72
N ARG A 90 -19.12 -5.12 -8.17
CA ARG A 90 -20.06 -4.06 -8.57
C ARG A 90 -19.43 -2.67 -8.39
N TYR A 91 -18.69 -2.47 -7.30
CA TYR A 91 -17.96 -1.24 -7.05
C TYR A 91 -16.92 -0.90 -8.13
N PHE A 92 -16.22 -1.90 -8.67
CA PHE A 92 -15.29 -1.69 -9.79
C PHE A 92 -15.99 -1.13 -11.02
N ILE A 93 -17.16 -1.67 -11.37
CA ILE A 93 -17.95 -1.21 -12.51
C ILE A 93 -18.46 0.22 -12.28
N GLN A 94 -18.99 0.52 -11.09
CA GLN A 94 -19.41 1.88 -10.70
C GLN A 94 -18.26 2.87 -10.86
N ARG A 95 -17.08 2.55 -10.32
CA ARG A 95 -15.87 3.40 -10.39
C ARG A 95 -15.32 3.53 -11.81
N LEU A 96 -15.41 2.49 -12.62
CA LEU A 96 -15.02 2.52 -14.04
C LEU A 96 -15.90 3.50 -14.82
N LEU A 97 -17.22 3.45 -14.62
CA LEU A 97 -18.17 4.36 -15.25
C LEU A 97 -17.93 5.83 -14.88
N MET A 98 -17.62 6.09 -13.61
CA MET A 98 -17.34 7.45 -13.13
C MET A 98 -16.04 8.06 -13.71
N GLN A 99 -15.13 7.24 -14.24
CA GLN A 99 -13.75 7.64 -14.56
C GLN A 99 -13.37 7.38 -16.03
N PHE A 100 -14.27 6.82 -16.83
CA PHE A 100 -14.07 6.59 -18.25
C PHE A 100 -14.32 7.86 -19.07
N GLY A 101 -13.59 7.99 -20.18
CA GLY A 101 -13.73 9.09 -21.13
C GLY A 101 -12.69 10.19 -20.96
N LYS A 102 -12.45 10.92 -22.05
CA LYS A 102 -11.53 12.07 -22.05
C LYS A 102 -12.29 13.32 -21.62
N ASN A 103 -11.63 14.15 -20.82
CA ASN A 103 -12.11 15.49 -20.55
C ASN A 103 -11.95 16.35 -21.81
N ASP A 104 -12.85 17.30 -22.00
CA ASP A 104 -12.70 18.34 -23.02
C ASP A 104 -11.58 19.29 -22.58
N GLN A 105 -10.50 19.31 -23.36
CA GLN A 105 -9.32 20.11 -23.07
C GLN A 105 -9.62 21.62 -23.11
N LYS A 106 -10.52 22.06 -23.98
CA LYS A 106 -10.92 23.47 -24.09
C LYS A 106 -11.77 23.88 -22.89
N LEU A 107 -12.62 22.99 -22.38
CA LEU A 107 -13.36 23.23 -21.14
C LEU A 107 -12.40 23.37 -19.95
N ILE A 108 -11.42 22.47 -19.83
CA ILE A 108 -10.38 22.56 -18.80
C ILE A 108 -9.63 23.89 -18.87
N GLU A 109 -9.22 24.32 -20.07
CA GLU A 109 -8.51 25.59 -20.28
C GLU A 109 -9.36 26.79 -19.84
N LEU A 110 -10.65 26.80 -20.21
CA LEU A 110 -11.58 27.85 -19.82
C LEU A 110 -11.85 27.84 -18.30
N GLU A 111 -11.98 26.67 -17.67
CA GLU A 111 -12.13 26.55 -16.20
C GLU A 111 -10.91 27.09 -15.45
N ILE A 112 -9.70 26.89 -15.99
CA ILE A 112 -8.46 27.45 -15.41
C ILE A 112 -8.42 28.97 -15.60
N GLU A 113 -8.83 29.47 -16.76
CA GLU A 113 -8.83 30.92 -17.08
C GLU A 113 -9.83 31.71 -16.22
N HIS A 114 -11.00 31.13 -15.93
CA HIS A 114 -12.08 31.81 -15.19
C HIS A 114 -11.99 31.62 -13.66
N ASN A 115 -11.26 30.62 -13.16
CA ASN A 115 -11.02 30.44 -11.72
C ASN A 115 -9.80 31.25 -11.25
N VAL A 116 -9.99 32.57 -11.13
CA VAL A 116 -8.99 33.51 -10.59
C VAL A 116 -8.79 33.28 -9.08
N GLY A 117 -7.99 32.29 -8.68
CA GLY A 117 -7.63 32.11 -7.27
C GLY A 117 -7.14 30.72 -6.84
N VAL A 118 -7.31 29.69 -7.66
CA VAL A 118 -6.81 28.35 -7.36
C VAL A 118 -5.64 28.07 -8.30
N LEU A 119 -4.43 27.85 -7.75
CA LEU A 119 -3.26 27.45 -8.55
C LEU A 119 -3.65 26.28 -9.47
N PRO A 120 -3.19 26.26 -10.74
CA PRO A 120 -3.46 25.17 -11.65
C PRO A 120 -2.72 23.92 -11.16
N GLN A 121 -3.35 23.15 -10.27
CA GLN A 121 -3.00 21.74 -10.16
C GLN A 121 -3.27 21.17 -11.55
N LYS A 122 -2.22 20.73 -12.26
CA LYS A 122 -2.34 19.99 -13.52
C LYS A 122 -3.53 19.04 -13.39
N ILE A 123 -4.62 19.30 -14.11
CA ILE A 123 -5.82 18.48 -14.03
C ILE A 123 -5.40 17.08 -14.48
N LYS A 124 -5.19 16.18 -13.52
CA LYS A 124 -4.79 14.81 -13.82
C LYS A 124 -5.97 14.14 -14.50
N SER A 125 -5.72 13.49 -15.63
CA SER A 125 -6.77 12.70 -16.27
C SER A 125 -7.17 11.56 -15.33
N PRO A 126 -8.47 11.23 -15.25
CA PRO A 126 -8.96 10.02 -14.59
C PRO A 126 -8.17 8.77 -14.96
N TRP A 127 -7.96 7.85 -14.02
CA TRP A 127 -7.15 6.64 -14.22
C TRP A 127 -7.65 5.74 -15.37
N ALA A 128 -8.93 5.81 -15.72
CA ALA A 128 -9.55 5.05 -16.79
C ALA A 128 -9.82 5.89 -18.06
N SER A 129 -9.38 7.15 -18.13
CA SER A 129 -9.71 8.07 -19.23
C SER A 129 -9.20 7.62 -20.59
N ASN A 130 -8.08 6.89 -20.60
CA ASN A 130 -7.38 6.44 -21.81
C ASN A 130 -7.73 5.00 -22.21
N LEU A 131 -8.66 4.35 -21.49
CA LEU A 131 -9.13 3.03 -21.86
C LEU A 131 -9.81 3.10 -23.24
N SER A 132 -9.56 2.11 -24.10
CA SER A 132 -10.20 2.06 -25.40
C SER A 132 -11.69 1.77 -25.26
N LEU A 133 -12.52 2.36 -26.13
CA LEU A 133 -13.97 2.11 -26.10
C LEU A 133 -14.31 0.61 -26.22
N PRO A 134 -13.66 -0.20 -27.08
CA PRO A 134 -13.92 -1.65 -27.12
C PRO A 134 -13.62 -2.36 -25.80
N ALA A 135 -12.48 -2.08 -25.17
CA ALA A 135 -12.13 -2.69 -23.89
C ALA A 135 -13.08 -2.25 -22.77
N PHE A 136 -13.48 -0.98 -22.75
CA PHE A 136 -14.46 -0.46 -21.81
C PHE A 136 -15.83 -1.15 -21.95
N LEU A 137 -16.38 -1.22 -23.17
CA LEU A 137 -17.66 -1.87 -23.42
C LEU A 137 -17.62 -3.35 -23.08
N TYR A 138 -16.52 -4.04 -23.39
CA TYR A 138 -16.32 -5.44 -23.03
C TYR A 138 -16.32 -5.63 -21.51
N LEU A 139 -15.56 -4.83 -20.76
CA LEU A 139 -15.53 -4.88 -19.29
C LEU A 139 -16.88 -4.60 -18.66
N LEU A 140 -17.62 -3.64 -19.19
CA LEU A 140 -18.94 -3.28 -18.69
C LEU A 140 -19.96 -4.41 -18.94
N ASN A 141 -20.00 -4.95 -20.15
CA ASN A 141 -20.94 -6.02 -20.51
C ASN A 141 -20.63 -7.31 -19.75
N GLU A 142 -19.39 -7.80 -19.80
CA GLU A 142 -18.99 -9.02 -19.08
C GLU A 142 -19.11 -8.85 -17.57
N GLY A 143 -18.78 -7.67 -17.05
CA GLY A 143 -18.92 -7.36 -15.63
C GLY A 143 -20.37 -7.40 -15.16
N CYS A 144 -21.28 -6.76 -15.89
CA CYS A 144 -22.71 -6.78 -15.58
C CYS A 144 -23.30 -8.19 -15.72
N ASN A 145 -22.93 -8.93 -16.78
CA ASN A 145 -23.38 -10.30 -16.99
C ASN A 145 -22.99 -11.23 -15.82
N LYS A 146 -21.80 -11.05 -15.24
CA LYS A 146 -21.34 -11.86 -14.09
C LYS A 146 -22.00 -11.54 -12.75
N LEU A 147 -22.66 -10.38 -12.63
CA LEU A 147 -23.29 -9.95 -11.38
C LEU A 147 -24.76 -10.41 -11.25
N ASP A 148 -25.31 -11.08 -12.28
CA ASP A 148 -26.66 -11.71 -12.33
C ASP A 148 -27.84 -10.85 -11.83
N THR A 149 -27.66 -9.52 -11.76
CA THR A 149 -28.62 -8.58 -11.15
C THR A 149 -28.64 -7.26 -11.92
N GLU A 150 -29.74 -6.51 -11.81
CA GLU A 150 -29.75 -5.11 -12.24
C GLU A 150 -28.75 -4.32 -11.40
N VAL A 151 -27.56 -4.09 -11.97
CA VAL A 151 -26.48 -3.41 -11.27
C VAL A 151 -26.83 -1.92 -11.14
N PRO A 152 -26.93 -1.34 -9.92
CA PRO A 152 -27.07 0.10 -9.74
C PRO A 152 -25.78 0.81 -10.15
N LEU A 153 -25.64 1.07 -11.46
CA LEU A 153 -24.43 1.62 -12.09
C LEU A 153 -24.08 3.05 -11.63
N ARG A 154 -25.07 3.82 -11.18
CA ARG A 154 -24.88 5.14 -10.56
C ARG A 154 -24.68 5.10 -9.05
N GLY A 155 -24.65 3.90 -8.46
CA GLY A 155 -24.40 3.70 -7.04
C GLY A 155 -22.93 3.89 -6.66
N ASN A 156 -22.67 3.79 -5.37
CA ASN A 156 -21.33 3.84 -4.78
C ASN A 156 -21.26 2.86 -3.61
N ASP A 157 -20.80 1.65 -3.86
CA ASP A 157 -20.78 0.59 -2.86
C ASP A 157 -19.87 0.88 -1.67
N MET A 158 -18.83 1.70 -1.83
CA MET A 158 -17.98 2.13 -0.71
C MET A 158 -18.75 3.04 0.26
N GLU A 159 -19.62 3.90 -0.27
CA GLU A 159 -20.52 4.73 0.53
C GLU A 159 -21.68 3.91 1.12
N LEU A 160 -22.24 2.97 0.37
CA LEU A 160 -23.22 2.02 0.93
C LEU A 160 -22.60 1.25 2.10
N PHE A 161 -21.39 0.70 1.92
CA PHE A 161 -20.66 0.01 2.98
C PHE A 161 -20.40 0.93 4.17
N HIS A 162 -20.08 2.21 3.96
CA HIS A 162 -19.92 3.20 5.03
C HIS A 162 -21.15 3.27 5.94
N PHE A 163 -22.34 3.40 5.36
CA PHE A 163 -23.59 3.49 6.11
C PHE A 163 -23.94 2.16 6.78
N LEU A 164 -23.81 1.04 6.06
CA LEU A 164 -24.12 -0.28 6.60
C LEU A 164 -23.20 -0.66 7.78
N SER A 165 -21.90 -0.34 7.68
CA SER A 165 -20.90 -0.58 8.73
C SER A 165 -20.92 0.46 9.87
N ALA A 166 -21.96 1.29 9.93
CA ALA A 166 -22.16 2.31 10.96
C ALA A 166 -21.04 3.35 11.04
N GLY A 167 -20.42 3.68 9.90
CA GLY A 167 -19.35 4.65 9.81
C GLY A 167 -19.69 6.06 10.35
N PRO A 168 -20.90 6.61 10.13
CA PRO A 168 -21.32 7.89 10.70
C PRO A 168 -21.48 7.89 12.23
N HIS A 169 -21.58 6.72 12.86
CA HIS A 169 -21.80 6.60 14.29
C HIS A 169 -20.47 6.63 15.07
N VAL A 170 -20.53 7.00 16.35
CA VAL A 170 -19.40 6.85 17.29
C VAL A 170 -19.08 5.37 17.53
N ILE A 171 -17.83 5.07 17.91
CA ILE A 171 -17.33 3.69 18.01
C ILE A 171 -18.16 2.81 18.95
N ASP A 172 -18.67 3.35 20.05
CA ASP A 172 -19.43 2.59 21.05
C ASP A 172 -20.80 2.13 20.53
N ASN A 173 -21.42 2.90 19.63
CA ASN A 173 -22.74 2.59 19.06
C ASN A 173 -22.65 1.77 17.77
N ALA A 174 -21.49 1.78 17.11
CA ALA A 174 -21.29 1.13 15.82
C ALA A 174 -21.51 -0.39 15.83
N PRO A 175 -21.05 -1.17 16.85
CA PRO A 175 -21.29 -2.61 16.89
C PRO A 175 -22.78 -2.99 16.85
N GLY A 176 -23.63 -2.25 17.57
CA GLY A 176 -25.07 -2.52 17.61
C GLY A 176 -25.74 -2.24 16.26
N MET A 177 -25.35 -1.17 15.57
CA MET A 177 -25.88 -0.82 14.25
C MET A 177 -25.38 -1.79 13.17
N MET A 178 -24.09 -2.14 13.18
CA MET A 178 -23.51 -3.08 12.24
C MET A 178 -24.17 -4.47 12.32
N ARG A 179 -24.50 -4.94 13.53
CA ARG A 179 -25.26 -6.20 13.70
C ARG A 179 -26.63 -6.18 13.05
N LYS A 180 -27.33 -5.03 13.05
CA LYS A 180 -28.65 -4.91 12.40
C LYS A 180 -28.55 -5.01 10.87
N ASN A 181 -27.45 -4.51 10.31
CA ASN A 181 -27.22 -4.45 8.88
C ASN A 181 -26.34 -5.61 8.36
N LEU A 182 -26.06 -6.62 9.20
CA LEU A 182 -25.06 -7.63 8.88
C LEU A 182 -25.42 -8.43 7.62
N THR A 183 -26.70 -8.79 7.45
CA THR A 183 -27.19 -9.47 6.25
C THR A 183 -26.95 -8.66 4.98
N ASP A 184 -27.16 -7.34 5.03
CA ASP A 184 -26.93 -6.45 3.89
C ASP A 184 -25.44 -6.29 3.59
N ILE A 185 -24.59 -6.29 4.62
CA ILE A 185 -23.13 -6.29 4.46
C ILE A 185 -22.65 -7.61 3.83
N GLU A 186 -23.19 -8.75 4.28
CA GLU A 186 -22.89 -10.06 3.73
C GLU A 186 -23.33 -10.15 2.27
N ASP A 187 -24.52 -9.65 1.91
CA ASP A 187 -24.97 -9.57 0.52
C ASP A 187 -24.03 -8.70 -0.32
N LEU A 188 -23.67 -7.52 0.18
CA LEU A 188 -22.76 -6.60 -0.51
C LEU A 188 -21.38 -7.24 -0.76
N VAL A 189 -20.82 -7.94 0.21
CA VAL A 189 -19.51 -8.60 0.05
C VAL A 189 -19.63 -9.86 -0.80
N LEU A 190 -20.57 -10.76 -0.49
CA LEU A 190 -20.62 -12.09 -1.10
C LEU A 190 -21.30 -12.10 -2.47
N ASN A 191 -22.42 -11.40 -2.63
CA ASN A 191 -23.20 -11.43 -3.87
C ASN A 191 -22.77 -10.31 -4.82
N GLN A 192 -22.56 -9.10 -4.31
CA GLN A 192 -22.09 -7.96 -5.12
C GLN A 192 -20.56 -7.90 -5.26
N LYS A 193 -19.86 -8.87 -4.66
CA LYS A 193 -18.40 -9.04 -4.70
C LYS A 193 -17.66 -7.78 -4.26
N PHE A 194 -18.21 -7.01 -3.33
CA PHE A 194 -17.65 -5.71 -2.94
C PHE A 194 -16.19 -5.84 -2.50
N ILE A 195 -15.31 -5.13 -3.22
CA ILE A 195 -13.87 -5.07 -2.97
C ILE A 195 -13.46 -3.59 -3.08
N PRO A 196 -12.91 -2.97 -2.02
CA PRO A 196 -12.35 -1.63 -2.12
C PRO A 196 -11.19 -1.60 -3.12
N PHE A 197 -10.96 -0.45 -3.74
CA PHE A 197 -9.80 -0.27 -4.61
C PHE A 197 -8.52 -0.33 -3.76
N PRO A 198 -7.38 -0.72 -4.36
CA PRO A 198 -6.15 -0.87 -3.58
C PRO A 198 -5.69 0.47 -2.98
N PRO A 199 -4.95 0.43 -1.87
CA PRO A 199 -4.34 1.62 -1.29
C PRO A 199 -3.30 2.24 -2.24
N LYS A 200 -3.15 3.56 -2.18
CA LYS A 200 -2.01 4.24 -2.81
C LYS A 200 -0.69 3.64 -2.29
N PRO A 201 0.26 3.27 -3.16
CA PRO A 201 1.59 2.83 -2.76
C PRO A 201 2.26 3.86 -1.85
N LYS A 202 2.96 3.38 -0.81
CA LYS A 202 3.57 4.24 0.21
C LYS A 202 4.59 5.23 -0.38
N SER A 203 5.36 4.82 -1.39
CA SER A 203 6.32 5.69 -2.10
C SER A 203 5.66 6.94 -2.70
N VAL A 204 4.46 6.81 -3.26
CA VAL A 204 3.70 7.92 -3.86
C VAL A 204 3.04 8.82 -2.79
N ARG A 205 2.77 8.29 -1.58
CA ARG A 205 2.20 9.09 -0.47
C ARG A 205 3.18 10.14 0.06
N LEU A 206 4.48 9.93 -0.16
CA LEU A 206 5.54 10.75 0.43
C LEU A 206 5.90 11.97 -0.43
N ASP A 207 5.78 11.86 -1.75
CA ASP A 207 5.93 13.01 -2.67
C ASP A 207 4.90 14.12 -2.43
N LEU A 208 3.78 13.81 -1.77
CA LEU A 208 2.75 14.77 -1.36
C LEU A 208 2.96 15.34 0.05
N ASN A 209 3.84 14.73 0.86
CA ASN A 209 4.09 15.09 2.26
C ASN A 209 5.29 16.04 2.44
N HIS A 210 5.70 16.79 1.41
CA HIS A 210 6.69 17.87 1.54
C HIS A 210 6.22 19.07 2.38
N ASP A 211 5.02 19.00 2.98
CA ASP A 211 4.57 20.00 3.94
C ASP A 211 4.69 19.47 5.39
N PRO A 212 5.61 20.01 6.22
CA PRO A 212 5.97 19.47 7.53
C PRO A 212 4.92 19.72 8.63
N HIS A 213 3.69 20.11 8.29
CA HIS A 213 2.60 20.29 9.24
C HIS A 213 1.89 18.98 9.57
N ILE A 214 2.50 18.21 10.47
CA ILE A 214 1.88 17.12 11.21
C ILE A 214 0.62 17.63 11.96
N LEU A 215 -0.51 16.94 11.77
CA LEU A 215 -1.84 17.01 12.44
C LEU A 215 -3.01 17.71 11.74
N GLN A 216 -2.86 18.28 10.55
CA GLN A 216 -4.05 18.64 9.77
C GLN A 216 -4.54 17.42 8.97
N LEU A 217 -5.86 17.20 8.95
CA LEU A 217 -6.49 16.34 7.95
C LEU A 217 -5.85 16.70 6.60
N PRO A 218 -5.35 15.74 5.80
CA PRO A 218 -4.96 16.07 4.43
C PRO A 218 -6.12 16.85 3.79
N PRO A 219 -5.81 17.88 2.97
CA PRO A 219 -6.84 18.64 2.27
C PRO A 219 -7.82 17.64 1.65
N PRO A 220 -9.13 17.94 1.61
CA PRO A 220 -10.15 16.98 1.17
C PRO A 220 -9.66 16.26 -0.08
N GLU A 221 -9.28 14.98 0.07
CA GLU A 221 -8.82 14.18 -1.05
C GLU A 221 -9.99 14.16 -2.05
N GLU A 222 -9.74 14.61 -3.28
CA GLU A 222 -10.75 14.62 -4.34
C GLU A 222 -11.39 13.24 -4.42
N TYR A 223 -12.73 13.20 -4.39
CA TYR A 223 -13.48 11.95 -4.46
C TYR A 223 -14.38 11.93 -5.70
N PRO A 224 -14.33 10.83 -6.49
CA PRO A 224 -13.32 9.77 -6.46
C PRO A 224 -11.92 10.26 -6.85
N PRO A 225 -10.83 9.68 -6.28
CA PRO A 225 -9.48 10.07 -6.64
C PRO A 225 -9.19 9.83 -8.12
N LYS A 226 -8.63 10.83 -8.80
CA LYS A 226 -8.23 10.74 -10.23
C LYS A 226 -7.21 9.64 -10.51
N ASP A 227 -6.36 9.31 -9.54
CA ASP A 227 -5.42 8.19 -9.66
C ASP A 227 -6.09 6.81 -9.50
N GLY A 228 -7.37 6.77 -9.17
CA GLY A 228 -8.19 5.56 -9.07
C GLY A 228 -8.02 4.79 -7.76
N TYR A 229 -6.95 5.01 -7.00
CA TYR A 229 -6.76 4.30 -5.73
C TYR A 229 -7.84 4.67 -4.72
N GLU A 230 -8.00 3.84 -3.69
CA GLU A 230 -8.96 4.16 -2.63
C GLU A 230 -8.44 5.25 -1.70
N ASN A 231 -9.37 6.11 -1.26
CA ASN A 231 -9.09 7.20 -0.35
C ASN A 231 -8.67 6.66 1.02
N ARG A 232 -7.71 7.31 1.68
CA ARG A 232 -7.26 6.87 3.01
C ARG A 232 -8.40 6.85 4.04
N ARG A 233 -9.35 7.79 3.97
CA ARG A 233 -10.52 7.85 4.86
C ARG A 233 -11.43 6.63 4.68
N HIS A 234 -11.65 6.20 3.44
CA HIS A 234 -12.42 5.01 3.13
C HIS A 234 -11.74 3.73 3.61
N LEU A 235 -10.42 3.63 3.46
CA LEU A 235 -9.68 2.49 4.00
C LEU A 235 -9.68 2.46 5.53
N ILE A 236 -9.67 3.62 6.21
CA ILE A 236 -9.85 3.70 7.67
C ILE A 236 -11.24 3.17 8.06
N MET A 237 -12.27 3.44 7.26
CA MET A 237 -13.61 2.90 7.50
C MET A 237 -13.66 1.37 7.32
N ILE A 238 -13.00 0.83 6.29
CA ILE A 238 -12.83 -0.63 6.15
C ILE A 238 -12.12 -1.22 7.38
N ALA A 239 -11.01 -0.62 7.78
CA ALA A 239 -10.24 -1.08 8.94
C ALA A 239 -11.06 -1.03 10.24
N ARG A 240 -11.87 0.01 10.43
CA ARG A 240 -12.81 0.13 11.55
C ARG A 240 -13.88 -0.97 11.52
N ALA A 241 -14.46 -1.25 10.36
CA ALA A 241 -15.46 -2.31 10.21
C ALA A 241 -14.87 -3.68 10.55
N ILE A 242 -13.64 -3.97 10.10
CA ILE A 242 -12.89 -5.19 10.45
C ILE A 242 -12.63 -5.26 11.95
N PHE A 243 -12.23 -4.16 12.57
CA PHE A 243 -12.01 -4.13 14.01
C PHE A 243 -13.29 -4.48 14.79
N ILE A 244 -14.44 -3.96 14.37
CA ILE A 244 -15.74 -4.22 15.02
C ILE A 244 -16.22 -5.66 14.76
N HIS A 245 -16.06 -6.14 13.52
CA HIS A 245 -16.52 -7.45 13.10
C HIS A 245 -15.46 -8.17 12.25
N PRO A 246 -14.48 -8.84 12.88
CA PRO A 246 -13.34 -9.43 12.16
C PRO A 246 -13.72 -10.52 11.14
N TYR A 247 -14.89 -11.14 11.30
CA TYR A 247 -15.44 -12.12 10.36
C TYR A 247 -15.62 -11.57 8.93
N LEU A 248 -15.69 -10.24 8.75
CA LEU A 248 -15.70 -9.64 7.41
C LEU A 248 -14.49 -10.05 6.57
N VAL A 249 -13.32 -10.26 7.18
CA VAL A 249 -12.12 -10.75 6.48
C VAL A 249 -12.38 -12.11 5.85
N THR A 250 -13.10 -12.98 6.55
CA THR A 250 -13.48 -14.30 6.04
C THR A 250 -14.41 -14.18 4.84
N LEU A 251 -15.38 -13.26 4.87
CA LEU A 251 -16.28 -13.01 3.73
C LEU A 251 -15.50 -12.55 2.48
N TRP A 252 -14.54 -11.64 2.63
CA TRP A 252 -13.70 -11.21 1.51
C TRP A 252 -12.82 -12.34 0.96
N LYS A 253 -12.25 -13.17 1.85
CA LYS A 253 -11.48 -14.35 1.43
C LYS A 253 -12.33 -15.38 0.70
N GLN A 254 -13.61 -15.56 1.10
CA GLN A 254 -14.54 -16.46 0.42
C GLN A 254 -14.79 -16.08 -1.04
N ILE A 255 -14.81 -14.78 -1.37
CA ILE A 255 -14.93 -14.32 -2.76
C ILE A 255 -13.60 -14.28 -3.51
N GLY A 256 -12.48 -14.60 -2.84
CA GLY A 256 -11.14 -14.64 -3.43
C GLY A 256 -10.31 -13.36 -3.28
N TYR A 257 -10.73 -12.40 -2.44
CA TYR A 257 -9.94 -11.21 -2.09
C TYR A 257 -9.04 -11.52 -0.89
N TYR A 258 -7.89 -12.13 -1.17
CA TYR A 258 -6.94 -12.57 -0.14
C TYR A 258 -6.02 -11.45 0.35
N GLU A 259 -5.86 -10.39 -0.47
CA GLU A 259 -4.97 -9.28 -0.23
C GLU A 259 -5.54 -8.27 0.79
N ILE A 260 -6.81 -8.39 1.20
CA ILE A 260 -7.46 -7.49 2.16
C ILE A 260 -6.62 -7.25 3.41
N CYS A 261 -6.03 -8.31 3.99
CA CYS A 261 -5.21 -8.18 5.18
C CYS A 261 -3.97 -7.33 4.93
N ASN A 262 -3.34 -7.45 3.77
CA ASN A 262 -2.18 -6.66 3.37
C ASN A 262 -2.57 -5.19 3.08
N ASP A 263 -3.66 -4.98 2.35
CA ASP A 263 -4.10 -3.66 1.89
C ASP A 263 -4.47 -2.70 3.03
N VAL A 264 -5.07 -3.24 4.10
CA VAL A 264 -5.44 -2.46 5.29
C VAL A 264 -4.63 -2.81 6.53
N ASN A 265 -3.50 -3.52 6.37
CA ASN A 265 -2.70 -4.06 7.48
C ASN A 265 -2.37 -3.01 8.54
N ASP A 266 -1.69 -1.94 8.11
CA ASP A 266 -1.26 -0.89 9.03
C ASP A 266 -2.47 -0.22 9.68
N LEU A 267 -3.55 0.02 8.93
CA LEU A 267 -4.72 0.71 9.44
C LEU A 267 -5.46 -0.11 10.51
N VAL A 268 -5.58 -1.41 10.31
CA VAL A 268 -6.23 -2.32 11.27
C VAL A 268 -5.40 -2.45 12.55
N ILE A 269 -4.09 -2.71 12.42
CA ILE A 269 -3.21 -2.88 13.58
C ILE A 269 -3.07 -1.56 14.36
N LEU A 270 -2.78 -0.44 13.68
CA LEU A 270 -2.65 0.87 14.32
C LEU A 270 -3.99 1.34 14.92
N GLY A 271 -5.11 1.06 14.25
CA GLY A 271 -6.45 1.33 14.76
C GLY A 271 -6.73 0.57 16.05
N ALA A 272 -6.41 -0.73 16.09
CA ALA A 272 -6.54 -1.55 17.30
C ALA A 272 -5.70 -1.00 18.46
N LEU A 273 -4.45 -0.62 18.19
CA LEU A 273 -3.57 -0.04 19.21
C LEU A 273 -4.07 1.34 19.69
N THR A 274 -4.64 2.16 18.82
CA THR A 274 -5.20 3.48 19.18
C THR A 274 -6.39 3.35 20.13
N ILE A 275 -7.21 2.31 19.96
CA ILE A 275 -8.34 2.02 20.86
C ILE A 275 -7.83 1.52 22.22
N LEU A 276 -6.81 0.67 22.22
CA LEU A 276 -6.18 0.17 23.45
C LEU A 276 -5.43 1.29 24.19
N PHE A 277 -4.79 2.21 23.47
CA PHE A 277 -3.96 3.30 23.97
C PHE A 277 -4.43 4.65 23.41
N PRO A 278 -5.57 5.20 23.86
CA PRO A 278 -6.13 6.44 23.33
C PRO A 278 -5.19 7.62 23.61
N SER A 279 -4.95 8.50 22.62
CA SER A 279 -4.05 9.67 22.76
C SER A 279 -4.42 10.58 23.93
N THR A 280 -5.72 10.67 24.23
CA THR A 280 -6.29 11.34 25.40
C THR A 280 -7.14 10.33 26.18
N PRO A 281 -6.57 9.63 27.18
CA PRO A 281 -7.34 8.70 28.00
C PRO A 281 -8.52 9.38 28.68
N THR A 282 -9.67 8.72 28.70
CA THR A 282 -10.80 9.16 29.54
C THR A 282 -10.48 8.84 31.01
N PRO A 283 -11.11 9.53 31.99
CA PRO A 283 -10.87 9.24 33.41
C PRO A 283 -11.15 7.78 33.81
N ASN A 284 -11.99 7.09 33.04
CA ASN A 284 -12.37 5.70 33.25
C ASN A 284 -11.51 4.71 32.45
N TRP A 285 -10.54 5.19 31.67
CA TRP A 285 -9.65 4.33 30.91
C TRP A 285 -8.60 3.74 31.85
N ASN A 286 -8.47 2.42 31.81
CA ASN A 286 -7.41 1.69 32.48
C ASN A 286 -6.39 1.23 31.44
N CYS A 287 -5.10 1.44 31.72
CA CYS A 287 -4.03 0.98 30.84
C CYS A 287 -4.09 -0.55 30.67
N PRO A 288 -4.16 -1.06 29.42
CA PRO A 288 -4.29 -2.49 29.18
C PRO A 288 -2.99 -3.22 29.56
N THR A 289 -3.13 -4.45 30.08
CA THR A 289 -1.99 -5.31 30.36
C THR A 289 -1.40 -5.89 29.07
N VAL A 290 -0.15 -6.35 29.12
CA VAL A 290 0.52 -7.04 28.00
C VAL A 290 -0.35 -8.17 27.45
N THR A 291 -0.93 -8.99 28.32
CA THR A 291 -1.80 -10.12 27.93
C THR A 291 -3.04 -9.68 27.15
N VAL A 292 -3.69 -8.57 27.55
CA VAL A 292 -4.88 -8.04 26.84
C VAL A 292 -4.50 -7.58 25.44
N VAL A 293 -3.36 -6.88 25.31
CA VAL A 293 -2.89 -6.39 24.01
C VAL A 293 -2.51 -7.57 23.10
N ILE A 294 -1.79 -8.57 23.62
CA ILE A 294 -1.41 -9.77 22.87
C ILE A 294 -2.65 -10.52 22.40
N SER A 295 -3.61 -10.80 23.29
CA SER A 295 -4.84 -11.50 22.91
C SER A 295 -5.53 -10.81 21.74
N ARG A 296 -5.61 -9.47 21.76
CA ARG A 296 -6.27 -8.71 20.71
C ARG A 296 -5.47 -8.70 19.40
N LEU A 297 -4.16 -8.55 19.45
CA LEU A 297 -3.33 -8.58 18.24
C LEU A 297 -3.25 -9.99 17.64
N THR A 298 -3.18 -11.04 18.46
CA THR A 298 -3.18 -12.43 18.01
C THR A 298 -4.49 -12.79 17.28
N GLU A 299 -5.64 -12.28 17.73
CA GLU A 299 -6.91 -12.43 17.01
C GLU A 299 -6.82 -11.91 15.56
N LEU A 300 -6.24 -10.71 15.37
CA LEU A 300 -6.04 -10.12 14.06
C LEU A 300 -4.98 -10.88 13.25
N ILE A 301 -3.88 -11.28 13.89
CA ILE A 301 -2.80 -12.04 13.22
C ILE A 301 -3.32 -13.39 12.70
N ASN A 302 -4.18 -14.07 13.47
CA ASN A 302 -4.80 -15.32 13.05
C ASN A 302 -5.69 -15.15 11.80
N LEU A 303 -6.18 -13.95 11.54
CA LEU A 303 -6.92 -13.63 10.31
C LEU A 303 -5.99 -13.34 9.11
N GLY A 304 -4.68 -13.18 9.34
CA GLY A 304 -3.67 -12.90 8.32
C GLY A 304 -3.11 -11.48 8.35
N PHE A 305 -3.40 -10.68 9.37
CA PHE A 305 -2.70 -9.41 9.59
C PHE A 305 -1.28 -9.64 10.13
N GLU A 306 -0.40 -8.69 9.91
CA GLU A 306 1.01 -8.83 10.28
C GLU A 306 1.53 -7.64 11.09
N LEU A 307 2.15 -7.95 12.21
CA LEU A 307 2.98 -7.00 12.96
C LEU A 307 4.36 -6.90 12.30
N SER A 308 4.41 -6.29 11.10
CA SER A 308 5.63 -6.08 10.33
C SER A 308 6.52 -5.00 10.94
N ASN A 309 7.80 -4.95 10.57
CA ASN A 309 8.74 -3.93 11.07
C ASN A 309 8.21 -2.52 10.79
N ASN A 310 7.62 -2.28 9.62
CA ASN A 310 7.02 -1.00 9.28
C ASN A 310 5.88 -0.63 10.24
N VAL A 311 4.96 -1.57 10.51
CA VAL A 311 3.82 -1.36 11.43
C VAL A 311 4.31 -1.09 12.85
N ILE A 312 5.34 -1.81 13.30
CA ILE A 312 5.95 -1.59 14.62
C ILE A 312 6.49 -0.17 14.73
N ILE A 313 7.27 0.27 13.74
CA ILE A 313 7.82 1.63 13.71
C ILE A 313 6.70 2.69 13.62
N ASP A 314 5.66 2.46 12.82
CA ASP A 314 4.48 3.33 12.75
C ASP A 314 3.77 3.44 14.10
N ALA A 315 3.59 2.32 14.80
CA ALA A 315 2.95 2.28 16.12
C ALA A 315 3.77 3.04 17.17
N LEU A 316 5.08 2.78 17.25
CA LEU A 316 5.97 3.49 18.17
C LEU A 316 6.04 4.99 17.87
N HIS A 317 6.07 5.36 16.58
CA HIS A 317 6.05 6.76 16.17
C HIS A 317 4.73 7.46 16.55
N MET A 318 3.60 6.78 16.33
CA MET A 318 2.26 7.28 16.68
C MET A 318 2.14 7.59 18.17
N PHE A 319 2.77 6.79 19.02
CA PHE A 319 2.78 6.99 20.48
C PHE A 319 4.03 7.69 21.01
N LYS A 320 4.82 8.37 20.17
CA LYS A 320 6.13 8.96 20.55
C LYS A 320 6.11 9.81 21.83
N HIS A 321 5.02 10.52 22.10
CA HIS A 321 4.86 11.38 23.29
C HIS A 321 4.48 10.63 24.56
N ARG A 322 4.10 9.35 24.44
CA ARG A 322 3.66 8.49 25.54
C ARG A 322 4.52 7.23 25.68
N LEU A 323 5.66 7.15 24.96
CA LEU A 323 6.54 5.98 25.04
C LEU A 323 7.08 5.75 26.46
N ASP A 324 7.23 6.80 27.28
CA ASP A 324 7.63 6.66 28.68
C ASP A 324 6.55 5.97 29.53
N GLU A 325 5.27 6.12 29.17
CA GLU A 325 4.13 5.54 29.87
C GLU A 325 3.82 4.11 29.38
N ILE A 326 3.71 3.93 28.06
CA ILE A 326 3.21 2.68 27.46
C ILE A 326 4.26 1.91 26.66
N GLY A 327 5.44 2.48 26.43
CA GLY A 327 6.45 1.91 25.55
C GLY A 327 6.96 0.55 26.02
N ASN A 328 7.10 0.33 27.33
CA ASN A 328 7.51 -0.99 27.86
C ASN A 328 6.45 -2.07 27.64
N ILE A 329 5.17 -1.71 27.71
CA ILE A 329 4.06 -2.63 27.41
C ILE A 329 4.10 -2.97 25.92
N LEU A 330 4.13 -1.96 25.04
CA LEU A 330 4.22 -2.16 23.59
C LEU A 330 5.44 -3.00 23.20
N TRP A 331 6.59 -2.73 23.81
CA TRP A 331 7.82 -3.49 23.54
C TRP A 331 7.69 -4.95 23.95
N SER A 332 7.15 -5.22 25.14
CA SER A 332 6.95 -6.60 25.62
C SER A 332 6.01 -7.38 24.69
N VAL A 333 4.92 -6.74 24.25
CA VAL A 333 3.98 -7.30 23.27
C VAL A 333 4.68 -7.63 21.95
N ILE A 334 5.50 -6.71 21.43
CA ILE A 334 6.27 -6.92 20.19
C ILE A 334 7.20 -8.12 20.35
N CYS A 335 7.97 -8.19 21.43
CA CYS A 335 8.90 -9.29 21.70
C CYS A 335 8.19 -10.64 21.81
N GLU A 336 7.01 -10.70 22.43
CA GLU A 336 6.28 -11.95 22.59
C GLU A 336 5.69 -12.42 21.25
N ILE A 337 5.05 -11.53 20.50
CA ILE A 337 4.45 -11.84 19.19
C ILE A 337 5.51 -12.17 18.13
N ARG A 338 6.68 -11.54 18.19
CA ARG A 338 7.77 -11.67 17.19
C ARG A 338 8.97 -12.44 17.73
N SER A 339 8.75 -13.30 18.73
CA SER A 339 9.82 -14.03 19.43
C SER A 339 10.68 -14.92 18.51
N ASP A 340 10.17 -15.27 17.33
CA ASP A 340 10.83 -16.10 16.32
C ASP A 340 11.77 -15.33 15.38
N LYS A 341 11.79 -13.99 15.40
CA LYS A 341 12.47 -13.17 14.39
C LYS A 341 13.47 -12.17 14.99
N PRO A 342 14.68 -12.05 14.42
CA PRO A 342 15.60 -10.98 14.82
C PRO A 342 14.99 -9.62 14.47
N LEU A 343 14.75 -8.79 15.50
CA LEU A 343 14.07 -7.50 15.35
C LEU A 343 15.02 -6.35 15.01
N ALA A 344 16.22 -6.33 15.61
CA ALA A 344 17.09 -5.15 15.64
C ALA A 344 17.38 -4.58 14.25
N PHE A 345 18.00 -5.38 13.37
CA PHE A 345 18.34 -4.95 12.02
C PHE A 345 17.13 -4.44 11.23
N GLY A 346 16.02 -5.17 11.29
CA GLY A 346 14.79 -4.83 10.56
C GLY A 346 14.13 -3.54 11.05
N LEU A 347 14.10 -3.30 12.37
CA LEU A 347 13.56 -2.08 12.95
C LEU A 347 14.46 -0.88 12.68
N PHE A 348 15.78 -1.03 12.79
CA PHE A 348 16.73 0.02 12.42
C PHE A 348 16.66 0.33 10.92
N ARG A 349 16.51 -0.67 10.05
CA ARG A 349 16.29 -0.43 8.61
C ARG A 349 15.05 0.41 8.35
N GLU A 350 13.93 0.08 8.99
CA GLU A 350 12.66 0.79 8.80
C GLU A 350 12.64 2.21 9.38
N VAL A 351 13.29 2.45 10.51
CA VAL A 351 13.32 3.79 11.15
C VAL A 351 14.28 4.74 10.42
N LEU A 352 15.36 4.22 9.82
CA LEU A 352 16.37 5.01 9.12
C LEU A 352 16.00 5.36 7.67
N LYS A 353 14.89 4.81 7.16
CA LYS A 353 14.35 5.16 5.83
C LYS A 353 14.22 6.68 5.66
N PRO A 354 14.82 7.29 4.62
CA PRO A 354 14.73 8.73 4.36
C PRO A 354 13.30 9.26 4.35
N GLU A 355 12.38 8.46 3.81
CA GLU A 355 10.96 8.72 3.71
C GLU A 355 10.27 9.00 5.05
N ARG A 356 10.85 8.54 6.17
CA ARG A 356 10.28 8.72 7.50
C ARG A 356 10.29 10.16 7.98
N ASN A 357 11.16 11.02 7.42
CA ASN A 357 11.30 12.43 7.77
C ASN A 357 11.21 12.67 9.29
N LEU A 358 12.05 11.96 10.06
CA LEU A 358 11.99 11.98 11.52
C LEU A 358 12.13 13.42 12.05
N THR A 359 11.10 13.91 12.74
CA THR A 359 11.10 15.27 13.31
C THR A 359 11.69 15.34 14.72
N SER A 360 11.94 14.19 15.36
CA SER A 360 12.42 14.12 16.75
C SER A 360 13.23 12.85 17.00
N ASN A 361 14.09 12.87 18.01
CA ASN A 361 14.96 11.75 18.36
C ASN A 361 14.27 10.74 19.32
N TYR A 362 13.03 10.99 19.76
CA TYR A 362 12.33 10.14 20.75
C TYR A 362 12.30 8.67 20.34
N LEU A 363 11.96 8.39 19.09
CA LEU A 363 11.87 7.02 18.59
C LEU A 363 13.25 6.33 18.52
N LEU A 364 14.27 7.04 18.04
CA LEU A 364 15.64 6.52 17.96
C LEU A 364 16.22 6.27 19.36
N ASN A 365 15.99 7.20 20.29
CA ASN A 365 16.36 7.05 21.70
C ASN A 365 15.64 5.84 22.31
N PHE A 366 14.34 5.70 22.08
CA PHE A 366 13.58 4.55 22.57
C PHE A 366 14.17 3.24 22.07
N LEU A 367 14.39 3.09 20.75
CA LEU A 367 14.98 1.88 20.17
C LEU A 367 16.39 1.61 20.70
N LYS A 368 17.21 2.67 20.87
CA LYS A 368 18.53 2.56 21.50
C LYS A 368 18.44 1.92 22.90
N THR A 369 17.46 2.29 23.72
CA THR A 369 17.30 1.68 25.06
C THR A 369 16.93 0.19 25.04
N LYS A 370 16.55 -0.36 23.87
CA LYS A 370 16.10 -1.75 23.75
C LYS A 370 17.13 -2.70 23.16
N PHE A 371 18.25 -2.17 22.65
CA PHE A 371 19.29 -2.97 22.01
C PHE A 371 20.66 -2.51 22.49
N ASP A 372 21.43 -3.39 23.13
CA ASP A 372 22.77 -3.06 23.63
C ASP A 372 23.74 -2.75 22.46
N ASP A 373 23.72 -3.57 21.41
CA ASP A 373 24.56 -3.41 20.21
C ASP A 373 23.97 -2.46 19.14
N HIS A 374 23.23 -1.44 19.58
CA HIS A 374 22.50 -0.54 18.68
C HIS A 374 23.38 0.16 17.62
N GLU A 375 24.63 0.52 17.98
CA GLU A 375 25.59 1.13 17.05
C GLU A 375 25.94 0.20 15.88
N GLN A 376 26.19 -1.07 16.16
CA GLN A 376 26.54 -2.08 15.16
C GLN A 376 25.38 -2.34 14.21
N PHE A 377 24.14 -2.41 14.71
CA PHE A 377 22.97 -2.57 13.83
C PHE A 377 22.76 -1.36 12.93
N MET A 378 22.90 -0.13 13.45
CA MET A 378 22.82 1.08 12.62
C MET A 378 23.91 1.06 11.54
N LYS A 379 25.14 0.71 11.89
CA LYS A 379 26.25 0.58 10.94
C LYS A 379 25.93 -0.40 9.81
N GLN A 380 25.48 -1.60 10.14
CA GLN A 380 25.12 -2.61 9.13
C GLN A 380 24.01 -2.11 8.19
N VAL A 381 23.00 -1.40 8.71
CA VAL A 381 21.92 -0.84 7.89
C VAL A 381 22.46 0.23 6.95
N VAL A 382 23.30 1.14 7.45
CA VAL A 382 23.91 2.21 6.66
C VAL A 382 24.81 1.62 5.56
N GLU A 383 25.66 0.65 5.89
CA GLU A 383 26.47 -0.09 4.90
C GLU A 383 25.62 -0.73 3.80
N GLN A 384 24.46 -1.28 4.15
CA GLN A 384 23.55 -1.86 3.17
C GLN A 384 22.97 -0.79 2.23
N TYR A 385 22.54 0.36 2.76
CA TYR A 385 22.05 1.45 1.91
C TYR A 385 23.13 1.98 0.96
N PHE A 386 24.37 2.14 1.42
CA PHE A 386 25.49 2.49 0.53
C PHE A 386 25.70 1.49 -0.62
N LYS A 387 25.49 0.18 -0.38
CA LYS A 387 25.59 -0.84 -1.43
C LYS A 387 24.41 -0.75 -2.41
N GLU A 388 23.21 -0.52 -1.90
CA GLU A 388 21.98 -0.39 -2.71
C GLU A 388 22.05 0.86 -3.61
N GLU A 389 22.52 2.01 -3.09
CA GLU A 389 22.70 3.22 -3.89
C GLU A 389 23.78 3.08 -4.96
N LYS A 390 24.93 2.45 -4.67
CA LYS A 390 25.99 2.22 -5.68
C LYS A 390 25.49 1.42 -6.89
N ILE A 391 24.44 0.61 -6.73
CA ILE A 391 23.79 -0.11 -7.82
C ILE A 391 22.85 0.82 -8.60
N SER A 392 22.15 1.73 -7.91
CA SER A 392 21.23 2.71 -8.50
C SER A 392 21.92 3.88 -9.21
N ASP A 393 23.13 4.26 -8.80
CA ASP A 393 23.86 5.43 -9.30
C ASP A 393 24.40 5.28 -10.74
N MET A 394 24.28 4.09 -11.33
CA MET A 394 24.50 3.92 -12.78
C MET A 394 23.44 4.61 -13.65
N GLU A 395 22.35 5.13 -13.08
CA GLU A 395 21.21 5.68 -13.83
C GLU A 395 20.86 7.16 -13.56
N SER A 396 21.49 7.88 -12.60
CA SER A 396 21.11 9.28 -12.31
C SER A 396 22.27 10.22 -11.90
N ARG A 397 22.15 11.53 -12.22
CA ARG A 397 23.21 12.56 -12.06
C ARG A 397 23.04 13.50 -10.84
N ARG A 398 22.15 13.19 -9.89
CA ARG A 398 22.01 13.98 -8.65
C ARG A 398 22.02 13.05 -7.45
N LYS A 399 23.13 13.06 -6.71
CA LYS A 399 23.29 12.31 -5.48
C LYS A 399 22.49 13.01 -4.37
N SER A 400 21.41 12.38 -3.92
CA SER A 400 20.76 12.73 -2.66
C SER A 400 21.55 12.10 -1.52
N LEU A 401 21.48 12.67 -0.31
CA LEU A 401 21.99 12.00 0.88
C LEU A 401 21.23 10.69 1.12
N ILE A 402 21.94 9.65 1.55
CA ILE A 402 21.38 8.31 1.80
C ILE A 402 20.39 8.34 2.96
N LEU A 403 20.63 9.18 3.96
CA LEU A 403 19.84 9.27 5.19
C LEU A 403 19.21 10.66 5.30
N SER A 404 18.23 10.80 6.19
CA SER A 404 17.70 12.13 6.50
C SER A 404 18.71 12.95 7.33
N PRO A 405 18.77 14.29 7.18
CA PRO A 405 19.64 15.18 7.97
C PRO A 405 19.57 14.93 9.48
N ARG A 406 18.37 14.59 9.98
CA ARG A 406 18.15 14.33 11.40
C ARG A 406 18.83 13.06 11.89
N VAL A 407 18.92 12.03 11.04
CA VAL A 407 19.62 10.79 11.35
C VAL A 407 21.13 11.03 11.46
N TYR A 408 21.73 11.79 10.53
CA TYR A 408 23.15 12.16 10.65
C TYR A 408 23.44 12.92 11.95
N GLN A 409 22.59 13.91 12.27
CA GLN A 409 22.71 14.65 13.52
C GLN A 409 22.61 13.72 14.73
N PHE A 410 21.62 12.83 14.75
CA PHE A 410 21.46 11.86 15.83
C PHE A 410 22.70 10.97 16.01
N ILE A 411 23.27 10.45 14.91
CA ILE A 411 24.46 9.60 14.95
C ILE A 411 25.64 10.37 15.54
N LEU A 412 25.90 11.59 15.05
CA LEU A 412 26.98 12.43 15.54
C LEU A 412 26.82 12.74 17.04
N ASP A 413 25.63 13.15 17.45
CA ASP A 413 25.32 13.51 18.84
C ASP A 413 25.43 12.29 19.79
N THR A 414 25.14 11.09 19.28
CA THR A 414 25.04 9.88 20.11
C THR A 414 26.35 9.12 20.24
N TYR A 415 27.13 9.00 19.16
CA TYR A 415 28.34 8.16 19.10
C TYR A 415 29.64 8.98 19.01
N GLY A 416 29.54 10.28 18.71
CA GLY A 416 30.67 11.17 18.61
C GLY A 416 31.50 10.98 17.34
N HIS A 417 32.49 11.87 17.16
CA HIS A 417 33.29 11.99 15.93
C HIS A 417 34.28 10.84 15.69
N GLN A 418 34.56 10.02 16.71
CA GLN A 418 35.51 8.89 16.61
C GLN A 418 34.83 7.58 16.24
N SER A 419 33.50 7.52 16.26
CA SER A 419 32.76 6.34 15.84
C SER A 419 32.93 6.11 14.34
N GLU A 420 33.16 4.86 13.97
CA GLU A 420 33.22 4.44 12.57
C GLU A 420 31.91 4.74 11.82
N LEU A 421 30.77 4.59 12.49
CA LEU A 421 29.46 4.94 11.93
C LEU A 421 29.37 6.44 11.62
N THR A 422 29.90 7.29 12.51
CA THR A 422 29.96 8.74 12.29
C THR A 422 30.89 9.08 11.12
N LEU A 423 32.04 8.41 11.00
CA LEU A 423 32.95 8.60 9.86
C LEU A 423 32.28 8.25 8.54
N MET A 424 31.59 7.10 8.46
CA MET A 424 30.80 6.71 7.28
C MET A 424 29.75 7.75 6.91
N CYS A 425 29.05 8.30 7.91
CA CYS A 425 28.08 9.37 7.70
C CYS A 425 28.71 10.62 7.08
N PHE A 426 29.92 11.01 7.51
CA PHE A 426 30.64 12.13 6.93
C PHE A 426 31.13 11.84 5.51
N GLU A 427 31.55 10.61 5.22
CA GLU A 427 31.90 10.20 3.86
C GLU A 427 30.73 10.41 2.89
N ASP A 428 29.50 10.09 3.30
CA ASP A 428 28.32 10.33 2.46
C ASP A 428 28.06 11.81 2.20
N ILE A 429 28.18 12.63 3.24
CA ILE A 429 27.94 14.08 3.17
C ILE A 429 28.98 14.77 2.27
N LEU A 430 30.21 14.25 2.24
CA LEU A 430 31.32 14.82 1.48
C LEU A 430 31.44 14.27 0.04
N ALA A 431 30.75 13.17 -0.30
CA ALA A 431 30.82 12.50 -1.60
C ALA A 431 29.80 13.05 -2.60
#